data_AF-A0A377DWM2-F1
#
_entry.id   AF-A0A377DWM2-F1
#
_cell.length_a   1.000
_cell.length_b   1.000
_cell.length_c   1.000
_cell.angle_alpha   90.00
_cell.angle_beta   90.00
_cell.angle_gamma   90.00
#
_symmetry.space_group_name_H-M   'P 1'
#
loop_
_entity.id
_entity.type
_entity.pdbx_description
1 polymer ?
#
loop_
_entity_poly.entity_id
_entity_poly.type
_entity_poly.pdbx_seq_one_letter_code
_entity_poly.pdbx_strand_id
1 'polypeptide(L)'
;MYGMRDCLAFGEPMKIGYLPDSFGMSGQLPHIYNGFGITRTMFWRGCSERHGTDKTEFLWQSSDGSEVTAQVLPLGYAIGKYLPADENGLRKRLDSYFDVLEKRL
;
A
#
# COMPACT_ATOMS: atom_id res chain seq x y z
N MET A 1 -15.17 -12.49 2.20
CA MET A 1 -16.44 -12.56 2.95
C MET A 1 -16.23 -12.76 4.44
N TYR A 2 -15.48 -13.79 4.89
CA TYR A 2 -15.30 -14.08 6.32
C TYR A 2 -14.73 -12.91 7.14
N GLY A 3 -13.59 -12.33 6.73
CA GLY A 3 -12.99 -11.22 7.49
C GLY A 3 -13.92 -10.01 7.69
N MET A 4 -14.75 -9.66 6.69
CA MET A 4 -15.75 -8.60 6.85
C MET A 4 -16.91 -8.98 7.77
N ARG A 5 -17.31 -10.24 7.78
CA ARG A 5 -18.35 -10.72 8.70
C ARG A 5 -17.84 -10.67 10.14
N ASP A 6 -16.62 -11.15 10.35
CA ASP A 6 -16.05 -11.30 11.68
C ASP A 6 -15.72 -9.95 12.33
N CYS A 7 -15.23 -8.98 11.54
CA CYS A 7 -14.85 -7.67 12.08
C CYS A 7 -16.03 -6.83 12.56
N LEU A 8 -17.24 -7.03 12.01
CA LEU A 8 -18.42 -6.23 12.35
C LEU A 8 -18.83 -6.36 13.82
N ALA A 9 -18.51 -7.47 14.48
CA ALA A 9 -18.70 -7.63 15.91
C ALA A 9 -17.78 -6.72 16.75
N PHE A 10 -16.67 -6.26 16.17
CA PHE A 10 -15.67 -5.40 16.79
C PHE A 10 -15.75 -3.93 16.33
N GLY A 11 -16.61 -3.63 15.35
CA GLY A 11 -16.83 -2.28 14.81
C GLY A 11 -16.63 -2.20 13.29
N GLU A 12 -16.46 -0.98 12.80
CA GLU A 12 -16.29 -0.73 11.36
C GLU A 12 -14.93 -1.24 10.86
N PRO A 13 -14.89 -2.03 9.77
CA PRO A 13 -13.63 -2.46 9.16
C PRO A 13 -12.88 -1.29 8.53
N MET A 14 -11.55 -1.37 8.58
CA MET A 14 -10.70 -0.57 7.71
C MET A 14 -10.85 -1.05 6.26
N LYS A 15 -11.44 -0.22 5.40
CA LYS A 15 -11.67 -0.53 3.98
C LYS A 15 -10.43 -0.25 3.12
N ILE A 16 -9.35 -0.98 3.39
CA ILE A 16 -8.10 -0.95 2.62
C ILE A 16 -7.74 -2.37 2.19
N GLY A 17 -7.53 -2.55 0.88
CA GLY A 17 -6.93 -3.76 0.34
C GLY A 17 -5.49 -3.89 0.85
N TYR A 18 -5.22 -4.90 1.67
CA TYR A 18 -3.95 -5.01 2.39
C TYR A 18 -3.17 -6.25 1.93
N LEU A 19 -2.25 -6.06 0.99
CA LEU A 19 -1.38 -7.12 0.45
C LEU A 19 0.10 -6.71 0.57
N PRO A 20 0.60 -6.49 1.80
CA PRO A 20 1.92 -5.89 2.02
C PRO A 20 3.07 -6.76 1.49
N ASP A 21 2.92 -8.08 1.43
CA ASP A 21 4.03 -9.00 1.11
C ASP A 21 3.65 -10.14 0.14
N SER A 22 2.54 -9.99 -0.58
CA SER A 22 2.10 -11.00 -1.54
C SER A 22 3.02 -11.05 -2.76
N PHE A 23 3.36 -12.27 -3.20
CA PHE A 23 4.16 -12.49 -4.41
C PHE A 23 3.27 -12.52 -5.65
N GLY A 24 3.12 -11.37 -6.28
CA GLY A 24 2.25 -11.19 -7.44
C GLY A 24 0.81 -10.87 -7.03
N MET A 25 0.14 -10.10 -7.87
CA MET A 25 -1.19 -9.55 -7.63
C MET A 25 -2.02 -9.70 -8.90
N SER A 26 -3.24 -10.20 -8.76
CA SER A 26 -4.15 -10.31 -9.89
C SER A 26 -4.52 -8.92 -10.39
N GLY A 27 -4.48 -8.70 -11.71
CA GLY A 27 -4.98 -7.48 -12.35
C GLY A 27 -6.47 -7.21 -12.12
N GLN A 28 -7.21 -8.20 -11.59
CA GLN A 28 -8.65 -8.09 -11.25
C GLN A 28 -8.90 -7.60 -9.81
N LEU A 29 -7.85 -7.32 -9.02
CA LEU A 29 -8.03 -6.87 -7.64
C LEU A 29 -8.87 -5.59 -7.50
N PRO A 30 -8.77 -4.57 -8.38
CA PRO A 30 -9.66 -3.41 -8.33
C PRO A 30 -11.15 -3.80 -8.37
N HIS A 31 -11.54 -4.68 -9.31
CA HIS A 31 -12.89 -5.24 -9.39
C HIS A 31 -13.32 -5.95 -8.10
N ILE A 32 -12.47 -6.83 -7.58
CA ILE A 32 -12.75 -7.57 -6.34
C ILE A 32 -12.94 -6.61 -5.17
N TYR A 33 -12.04 -5.63 -5.01
CA TYR A 33 -12.11 -4.64 -3.94
C TYR A 33 -13.37 -3.78 -4.02
N ASN A 34 -13.73 -3.29 -5.21
CA ASN A 34 -14.95 -2.51 -5.42
C ASN A 34 -16.21 -3.32 -5.03
N GLY A 35 -16.24 -4.63 -5.28
CA GLY A 35 -17.32 -5.53 -4.83
C GLY A 35 -17.51 -5.59 -3.30
N PHE A 36 -16.50 -5.21 -2.52
CA PHE A 36 -16.56 -5.08 -1.06
C PHE A 36 -16.60 -3.62 -0.58
N GLY A 37 -16.79 -2.66 -1.50
CA GLY A 37 -16.77 -1.23 -1.20
C GLY A 37 -15.40 -0.72 -0.77
N ILE A 38 -14.33 -1.42 -1.15
CA ILE A 38 -12.94 -1.03 -0.91
C ILE A 38 -12.45 -0.27 -2.15
N THR A 39 -11.99 0.96 -1.95
CA THR A 39 -11.54 1.87 -3.02
C THR A 39 -10.06 2.23 -2.91
N ARG A 40 -9.37 1.72 -1.89
CA ARG A 40 -7.94 1.98 -1.63
C ARG A 40 -7.23 0.67 -1.36
N THR A 41 -5.97 0.56 -1.78
CA THR A 41 -5.13 -0.61 -1.56
C THR A 41 -3.69 -0.20 -1.28
N MET A 42 -2.97 -1.04 -0.54
CA MET A 42 -1.54 -0.85 -0.31
C MET A 42 -0.75 -2.15 -0.40
N PHE A 43 0.46 -2.05 -0.94
CA PHE A 43 1.35 -3.19 -1.13
C PHE A 43 2.81 -2.77 -1.32
N TRP A 44 3.74 -3.72 -1.22
CA TRP A 44 5.17 -3.47 -1.43
C TRP A 44 5.76 -4.15 -2.66
N ARG A 45 5.21 -5.29 -3.10
CA ARG A 45 5.76 -6.07 -4.23
C ARG A 45 4.95 -5.90 -5.51
N GLY A 46 5.60 -6.13 -6.65
CA GLY A 46 4.92 -6.22 -7.95
C GLY A 46 4.89 -4.92 -8.76
N CYS A 47 5.47 -3.83 -8.24
CA CYS A 47 5.67 -2.59 -8.99
C CYS A 47 7.17 -2.29 -9.13
N SER A 48 7.58 -1.80 -10.30
CA SER A 48 8.92 -1.31 -10.56
C SER A 48 8.86 -0.18 -11.59
N GLU A 49 9.89 0.66 -11.65
CA GLU A 49 9.99 1.73 -12.65
C GLU A 49 9.93 1.20 -14.09
N ARG A 50 10.45 -0.01 -14.33
CA ARG A 50 10.43 -0.64 -15.66
C ARG A 50 9.07 -1.25 -16.03
N HIS A 51 8.31 -1.71 -15.03
CA HIS A 51 7.05 -2.43 -15.20
C HIS A 51 6.04 -1.97 -14.13
N GLY A 52 5.50 -0.76 -14.30
CA GLY A 52 4.59 -0.16 -13.33
C GLY A 52 4.69 1.36 -13.37
N THR A 53 5.11 1.95 -12.26
CA THR A 53 5.21 3.39 -12.08
C THR A 53 6.48 3.73 -11.29
N ASP A 54 6.99 4.94 -11.46
CA ASP A 54 7.99 5.56 -10.59
C ASP A 54 7.36 6.22 -9.36
N LYS A 55 6.03 6.38 -9.36
CA LYS A 55 5.25 7.01 -8.28
C LYS A 55 4.94 6.10 -7.12
N THR A 56 4.78 6.69 -5.93
CA THR A 56 4.29 6.00 -4.74
C THR A 56 2.79 5.73 -4.77
N GLU A 57 2.02 6.59 -5.44
CA GLU A 57 0.57 6.48 -5.56
C GLU A 57 0.14 6.48 -7.02
N PHE A 58 -0.87 5.66 -7.34
CA PHE A 58 -1.46 5.64 -8.68
C PHE A 58 -2.88 5.07 -8.66
N LEU A 59 -3.61 5.30 -9.75
CA LEU A 59 -4.89 4.66 -9.99
C LEU A 59 -4.64 3.30 -10.65
N TRP A 60 -5.10 2.24 -10.00
CA TRP A 60 -5.03 0.89 -10.53
C TRP A 60 -6.41 0.46 -11.03
N GLN A 61 -6.51 0.27 -12.34
CA GLN A 61 -7.73 -0.13 -13.02
C GLN A 61 -7.66 -1.59 -13.49
N SER A 62 -8.73 -2.36 -13.28
CA SER A 62 -8.91 -3.69 -13.85
C SER A 62 -9.56 -3.64 -15.24
N SER A 63 -9.57 -4.76 -15.97
CA SER A 63 -10.06 -4.80 -17.36
C SER A 63 -11.55 -4.48 -17.53
N ASP A 64 -12.34 -4.58 -16.47
CA ASP A 64 -13.76 -4.20 -16.44
C ASP A 64 -13.98 -2.69 -16.16
N GLY A 65 -12.92 -1.94 -15.90
CA GLY A 65 -12.97 -0.51 -15.59
C GLY A 65 -13.05 -0.17 -14.11
N SER A 66 -13.21 -1.16 -13.21
CA SER A 66 -13.15 -0.93 -11.76
C SER A 66 -11.79 -0.38 -11.35
N GLU A 67 -11.76 0.52 -10.38
CA GLU A 67 -10.57 1.29 -10.02
C GLU A 67 -10.38 1.38 -8.50
N VAL A 68 -9.12 1.39 -8.07
CA VAL A 68 -8.72 1.70 -6.70
C VAL A 68 -7.50 2.62 -6.68
N THR A 69 -7.40 3.48 -5.66
CA THR A 69 -6.16 4.21 -5.37
C THR A 69 -5.17 3.24 -4.72
N ALA A 70 -4.02 3.03 -5.36
CA ALA A 70 -2.96 2.17 -4.88
C ALA A 70 -1.83 2.97 -4.25
N GLN A 71 -1.34 2.50 -3.09
CA GLN A 71 -0.11 2.93 -2.45
C GLN A 71 0.94 1.81 -2.58
N VAL A 72 2.07 2.12 -3.21
CA VAL A 72 3.27 1.29 -3.13
C VAL A 72 4.11 1.76 -1.95
N LEU A 73 4.69 0.82 -1.22
CA LEU A 73 5.57 1.07 -0.09
C LEU A 73 7.03 0.91 -0.53
N PRO A 74 7.68 1.87 -1.20
CA PRO A 74 8.97 1.68 -1.89
C PRO A 74 10.15 1.32 -0.98
N LEU A 75 9.99 1.49 0.33
CA LEU A 75 10.98 1.16 1.35
C LEU A 75 10.55 -0.05 2.21
N GLY A 76 9.45 -0.70 1.84
CA GLY A 76 8.84 -1.81 2.57
C GLY A 76 7.91 -1.36 3.70
N TYR A 77 7.24 -2.31 4.35
CA TYR A 77 6.29 -2.06 5.43
C TYR A 77 6.93 -1.98 6.82
N ALA A 78 8.25 -2.13 6.92
CA ALA A 78 8.99 -2.19 8.19
C ALA A 78 9.86 -0.94 8.45
N ILE A 79 9.70 0.14 7.68
CA ILE A 79 10.56 1.33 7.77
C ILE A 79 10.50 2.01 9.14
N GLY A 80 9.34 1.99 9.80
CA GLY A 80 9.17 2.57 11.13
C GLY A 80 9.65 1.66 12.28
N LYS A 81 10.27 0.51 11.98
CA LYS A 81 10.72 -0.43 13.01
C LYS A 81 11.98 0.09 13.70
N TYR A 82 11.98 0.07 15.03
CA TYR A 82 13.12 0.46 15.87
C TYR A 82 13.63 1.88 15.58
N LEU A 83 12.72 2.84 15.47
CA LEU A 83 13.11 4.25 15.33
C LEU A 83 13.94 4.69 16.56
N PRO A 84 15.06 5.41 16.36
CA PRO A 84 15.80 5.99 17.47
C PRO A 84 14.91 6.91 18.30
N ALA A 85 15.07 6.85 19.62
CA ALA A 85 14.32 7.72 20.54
C ALA A 85 14.95 9.11 20.66
N ASP A 86 16.23 9.25 20.33
CA ASP A 86 16.93 10.53 20.32
C ASP A 86 16.72 11.27 18.98
N GLU A 87 16.59 12.59 19.06
CA GLU A 87 16.28 13.44 17.90
C GLU A 87 17.34 13.32 16.79
N ASN A 88 18.62 13.27 17.15
CA ASN A 88 19.72 13.22 16.18
C ASN A 88 19.72 11.89 15.41
N GLY A 89 19.56 10.77 16.12
CA GLY A 89 19.42 9.45 15.54
C GLY A 89 18.18 9.34 14.66
N LEU A 90 17.05 9.87 15.12
CA LEU A 90 15.80 9.86 14.37
C LEU A 90 15.93 10.67 13.08
N ARG A 91 16.46 11.89 13.15
CA ARG A 91 16.71 12.74 11.97
C ARG A 91 17.59 12.02 10.95
N LYS A 92 18.73 11.49 11.39
CA LYS A 92 19.64 10.72 10.52
C LYS A 92 18.95 9.53 9.86
N ARG A 93 18.04 8.86 10.56
CA ARG A 93 17.26 7.74 10.02
C ARG A 93 16.25 8.22 8.97
N LEU A 94 15.51 9.28 9.25
CA LEU A 94 14.47 9.83 8.37
C LEU A 94 15.05 10.47 7.11
N ASP A 95 16.19 11.16 7.19
CA ASP A 95 16.86 11.79 6.04
C ASP A 95 17.10 10.76 4.92
N SER A 96 17.54 9.55 5.27
CA SER A 96 17.73 8.45 4.31
C SER A 96 16.45 7.95 3.64
N TYR A 97 15.29 8.15 4.27
CA TYR A 97 13.99 7.78 3.71
C TYR A 97 13.46 8.87 2.80
N PHE A 98 13.58 10.14 3.19
CA PHE A 98 13.12 11.27 2.39
C PHE A 98 13.84 11.33 1.05
N ASP A 99 15.14 11.06 0.99
CA ASP A 99 15.90 10.96 -0.26
C ASP A 99 15.30 9.98 -1.29
N VAL A 100 14.60 8.94 -0.83
CA VAL A 100 13.95 7.94 -1.68
C VAL A 100 12.50 8.35 -1.98
N LEU A 101 11.77 8.84 -0.98
CA LEU A 101 10.36 9.19 -1.12
C LEU A 101 10.15 10.44 -1.96
N GLU A 102 10.98 11.48 -1.80
CA GLU A 102 10.87 12.73 -2.56
C GLU A 102 11.11 12.54 -4.06
N LYS A 103 11.91 11.54 -4.45
CA LYS A 103 12.13 11.18 -5.85
C LYS A 103 10.92 10.48 -6.50
N ARG A 104 9.94 10.06 -5.70
CA ARG A 104 8.80 9.25 -6.12
C ARG A 104 7.44 9.96 -5.94
N LEU A 105 7.44 11.18 -5.42
CA LEU A 105 6.31 12.12 -5.53
C LEU A 105 6.14 12.54 -7.00
#